data_AF-A0A0F9PAH4-F1
#
_entry.id   AF-A0A0F9PAH4-F1
#
_cell.length_a   1.000
_cell.length_b   1.000
_cell.length_c   1.000
_cell.angle_alpha   90.00
_cell.angle_beta   90.00
_cell.angle_gamma   90.00
#
_symmetry.space_group_name_H-M   'P 1'
#
loop_
_entity.id
_entity.type
_entity.pdbx_description
1 polymer ?
#
loop_
_entity_poly.entity_id
_entity_poly.type
_entity_poly.pdbx_seq_one_letter_code
_entity_poly.pdbx_strand_id
1 'polypeptide(L)'
;MTPKPKDKPAGKPEQLKVYLFSNGNSAVFGDNDEQVAEFQTSWLLLFVQHLVNQGVNPLDVTYHMPDGRKASLFEIEDGYNWSIE
;
A
#
# COMPACT_ATOMS: atom_id res chain seq x y z
N MET A 1 18.74 44.05 2.85
CA MET A 1 18.38 42.87 3.65
C MET A 1 17.24 42.17 2.95
N THR A 2 17.48 41.00 2.35
CA THR A 2 16.46 40.20 1.67
C THR A 2 15.63 39.45 2.72
N PRO A 3 14.29 39.47 2.67
CA PRO A 3 13.47 38.73 3.63
C PRO A 3 13.69 37.23 3.46
N LYS A 4 13.89 36.51 4.57
CA LYS A 4 13.98 35.04 4.58
C LYS A 4 12.67 34.43 4.09
N PRO A 5 12.70 33.27 3.41
CA PRO A 5 11.50 32.50 3.09
C PRO A 5 10.74 32.22 4.39
N LYS A 6 9.45 32.55 4.42
CA LYS A 6 8.59 32.14 5.53
C LYS A 6 8.47 30.62 5.44
N ASP A 7 8.90 29.92 6.49
CA ASP A 7 8.66 28.49 6.62
C ASP A 7 7.16 28.24 6.43
N LYS A 8 6.84 27.40 5.45
CA LYS A 8 5.46 26.93 5.25
C LYS A 8 5.05 26.28 6.58
N PRO A 9 3.93 26.67 7.21
CA PRO A 9 3.51 26.02 8.44
C PRO A 9 3.46 24.52 8.18
N ALA A 10 4.13 23.74 9.03
CA ALA A 10 4.09 22.29 8.97
C ALA A 10 2.60 21.91 8.97
N GLY A 11 2.13 21.35 7.83
CA GLY A 11 0.75 20.92 7.72
C GLY A 11 0.43 19.98 8.88
N LYS A 12 -0.80 20.06 9.39
CA LYS A 12 -1.29 19.07 10.36
C LYS A 12 -0.97 17.66 9.79
N PRO A 13 -0.44 16.72 10.58
CA PRO A 13 -0.24 15.35 10.12
C PRO A 13 -1.58 14.80 9.61
N GLU A 14 -1.56 14.21 8.43
CA GLU A 14 -2.73 13.54 7.84
C GLU A 14 -3.28 12.51 8.83
N GLN A 15 -4.59 12.53 9.12
CA GLN A 15 -5.18 11.50 9.96
C GLN A 15 -5.61 10.32 9.09
N LEU A 16 -5.05 9.14 9.37
CA LEU A 16 -5.40 7.90 8.70
C LEU A 16 -6.48 7.14 9.48
N LYS A 17 -7.51 6.67 8.77
CA LYS A 17 -8.50 5.72 9.27
C LYS A 17 -8.22 4.35 8.68
N VAL A 18 -7.94 3.37 9.53
CA VAL A 18 -7.67 1.99 9.12
C VAL A 18 -8.86 1.11 9.51
N TYR A 19 -9.48 0.49 8.52
CA TYR A 19 -10.54 -0.50 8.69
C TYR A 19 -9.96 -1.89 8.53
N LEU A 20 -10.25 -2.78 9.48
CA LEU A 20 -9.92 -4.20 9.44
C LEU A 20 -11.22 -4.99 9.35
N PHE A 21 -11.36 -5.80 8.31
CA PHE A 21 -12.58 -6.54 8.04
C PHE A 21 -12.46 -8.00 8.53
N SER A 22 -13.58 -8.61 8.91
CA SER A 22 -13.62 -10.00 9.38
C SER A 22 -13.23 -11.03 8.32
N ASN A 23 -13.20 -10.63 7.05
CA ASN A 23 -12.74 -11.44 5.92
C ASN A 23 -11.22 -11.34 5.67
N GLY A 24 -10.46 -10.63 6.53
CA GLY A 24 -9.02 -10.47 6.43
C GLY A 24 -8.55 -9.29 5.57
N ASN A 25 -9.47 -8.58 4.91
CA ASN A 25 -9.12 -7.38 4.16
C ASN A 25 -8.84 -6.18 5.08
N SER A 26 -8.11 -5.20 4.58
CA SER A 26 -7.94 -3.90 5.21
C SER A 26 -8.19 -2.76 4.23
N ALA A 27 -8.64 -1.61 4.73
CA ALA A 27 -8.76 -0.39 3.93
C ALA A 27 -8.24 0.82 4.73
N VAL A 28 -7.48 1.69 4.07
CA VAL A 28 -6.90 2.89 4.68
C VAL A 28 -7.46 4.12 3.98
N PHE A 29 -7.92 5.09 4.75
CA PHE A 29 -8.49 6.33 4.26
C PHE A 29 -7.79 7.54 4.88
N GLY A 30 -7.57 8.58 4.07
CA GLY A 30 -7.05 9.87 4.51
C GLY A 30 -8.12 10.79 5.11
N ASP A 31 -7.74 12.04 5.36
CA ASP A 31 -8.61 13.06 5.97
C ASP A 31 -9.87 13.36 5.12
N ASN A 32 -9.80 13.19 3.81
CA ASN A 32 -10.90 13.48 2.87
C ASN A 32 -11.82 12.29 2.59
N ASP A 33 -11.75 11.21 3.40
CA ASP A 33 -12.44 9.94 3.12
C ASP A 33 -12.03 9.30 1.77
N GLU A 34 -10.90 9.73 1.21
CA GLU A 34 -10.30 9.10 0.03
C GLU A 34 -9.49 7.88 0.44
N GLN A 35 -9.65 6.78 -0.31
CA GLN A 35 -8.89 5.56 -0.06
C GLN A 35 -7.44 5.77 -0.51
N VAL A 36 -6.50 5.53 0.40
CA VAL A 36 -5.06 5.63 0.13
C VAL A 36 -4.56 4.25 -0.29
N ALA A 37 -4.59 4.01 -1.61
CA ALA A 37 -4.26 2.71 -2.20
C ALA A 37 -2.81 2.29 -1.95
N GLU A 38 -1.90 3.25 -1.79
CA GLU A 38 -0.48 3.03 -1.53
C GLU A 38 -0.24 2.29 -0.22
N PHE A 39 -1.14 2.37 0.75
CA PHE A 39 -0.99 1.57 1.97
C PHE A 39 -1.34 0.10 1.78
N GLN A 40 -2.05 -0.28 0.70
CA GLN A 40 -2.27 -1.67 0.33
C GLN A 40 -0.96 -2.36 -0.12
N THR A 41 0.00 -1.59 -0.61
CA THR A 41 1.36 -2.04 -0.98
C THR A 41 2.03 -2.86 0.11
N SER A 42 2.10 -2.33 1.34
CA SER A 42 2.79 -2.99 2.44
C SER A 42 2.06 -4.26 2.87
N TRP A 43 0.73 -4.25 2.78
CA TRP A 43 -0.09 -5.44 3.03
C TRP A 43 0.12 -6.53 1.97
N LEU A 44 0.25 -6.15 0.70
CA LEU A 44 0.53 -7.08 -0.38
C LEU A 44 1.85 -7.82 -0.14
N LEU A 45 2.93 -7.11 0.20
CA LEU A 45 4.23 -7.75 0.46
C LEU A 45 4.20 -8.68 1.68
N LEU A 46 3.49 -8.30 2.75
CA LEU A 46 3.30 -9.18 3.91
C LEU A 46 2.49 -10.44 3.53
N PHE A 47 1.47 -10.29 2.70
CA PHE A 47 0.68 -11.42 2.21
C PHE A 47 1.50 -12.33 1.29
N VAL A 48 2.33 -11.77 0.41
CA VAL A 48 3.28 -12.52 -0.43
C VAL A 48 4.23 -13.35 0.44
N GLN A 49 4.80 -12.75 1.50
CA GLN A 49 5.63 -13.50 2.44
C GLN A 49 4.87 -14.64 3.12
N HIS A 50 3.60 -14.42 3.45
CA HIS A 50 2.74 -15.48 4.01
C HIS A 50 2.55 -16.63 3.02
N LEU A 51 2.27 -16.34 1.73
CA LEU A 51 2.14 -17.36 0.68
C LEU A 51 3.40 -18.20 0.54
N VAL A 52 4.57 -17.54 0.49
CA VAL A 52 5.88 -18.21 0.43
C VAL A 52 6.06 -19.16 1.62
N ASN A 53 5.72 -18.71 2.83
CA ASN A 53 5.80 -19.54 4.04
C ASN A 53 4.83 -20.72 4.04
N GLN A 54 3.78 -20.70 3.22
CA GLN A 54 2.85 -21.81 3.00
C GLN A 54 3.25 -22.71 1.81
N GLY A 55 4.37 -22.42 1.13
CA GLY A 55 4.81 -23.15 -0.06
C GLY A 55 3.99 -22.84 -1.32
N VAL A 56 3.25 -21.72 -1.32
CA VAL A 56 2.53 -21.22 -2.50
C VAL A 56 3.45 -20.27 -3.24
N ASN A 57 3.62 -20.49 -4.55
CA ASN A 57 4.33 -19.56 -5.41
C ASN A 57 3.48 -18.28 -5.60
N PRO A 58 3.93 -17.11 -5.11
CA PRO A 58 3.13 -15.90 -5.16
C PRO A 58 2.98 -15.32 -6.57
N LEU A 59 3.80 -15.76 -7.55
CA LEU A 59 3.68 -15.37 -8.96
C LEU A 59 2.52 -16.07 -9.69
N ASP A 60 1.98 -17.15 -9.13
CA ASP A 60 0.82 -17.88 -9.69
C ASP A 60 -0.52 -17.26 -9.24
N VAL A 61 -0.48 -16.23 -8.38
CA VAL A 61 -1.65 -15.56 -7.82
C VAL A 61 -1.94 -14.27 -8.60
N THR A 62 -3.22 -14.03 -8.90
CA THR A 62 -3.66 -12.77 -9.52
C THR A 62 -4.10 -11.78 -8.44
N TYR A 63 -3.50 -10.59 -8.42
CA TYR A 63 -3.81 -9.55 -7.45
C TYR A 63 -4.61 -8.42 -8.11
N HIS A 64 -5.71 -8.04 -7.47
CA HIS A 64 -6.60 -6.96 -7.93
C HIS A 64 -6.63 -5.84 -6.89
N MET A 65 -6.45 -4.61 -7.37
CA MET A 65 -6.62 -3.41 -6.58
C MET A 65 -8.12 -3.10 -6.41
N PRO A 66 -8.53 -2.37 -5.35
CA PRO A 66 -9.94 -2.01 -5.12
C PRO A 66 -10.59 -1.23 -6.27
N ASP A 67 -9.78 -0.50 -7.06
CA ASP A 67 -10.22 0.26 -8.23
C ASP A 67 -10.30 -0.58 -9.53
N GLY A 68 -10.07 -1.89 -9.43
CA GLY A 68 -10.14 -2.84 -10.55
C GLY A 68 -8.84 -2.99 -11.33
N ARG A 69 -7.80 -2.18 -11.08
CA ARG A 69 -6.48 -2.36 -11.69
C ARG A 69 -5.81 -3.65 -11.22
N LYS A 70 -4.88 -4.17 -12.02
CA LYS A 70 -4.09 -5.36 -11.67
C LYS A 70 -2.79 -4.93 -11.00
N ALA A 71 -2.42 -5.67 -9.95
CA ALA A 71 -1.10 -5.60 -9.36
C ALA A 71 -0.25 -6.76 -9.90
N SER A 72 0.86 -6.41 -10.55
CA SER A 72 1.81 -7.36 -11.14
C SER A 72 2.99 -7.53 -10.19
N LEU A 73 3.20 -8.75 -9.70
CA LEU A 73 4.29 -9.12 -8.79
C LEU A 73 5.51 -9.61 -9.59
N PHE A 74 6.72 -9.27 -9.16
CA PHE A 74 7.97 -9.73 -9.75
C PHE A 74 9.07 -9.93 -8.70
N GLU A 75 10.03 -10.80 -9.00
CA GLU A 75 11.15 -11.12 -8.12
C GLU A 75 12.26 -10.07 -8.20
N ILE A 76 12.91 -9.85 -7.06
CA ILE A 76 14.14 -9.05 -6.89
C ILE A 76 15.15 -9.87 -6.07
N GLU A 77 16.39 -9.39 -5.94
CA GLU A 77 17.50 -10.13 -5.29
C GLU A 77 17.15 -10.70 -3.90
N ASP A 78 16.41 -9.93 -3.09
CA ASP A 78 16.04 -10.31 -1.71
C ASP A 78 14.51 -10.44 -1.49
N GLY A 79 13.74 -10.80 -2.52
CA GLY A 79 12.32 -11.10 -2.36
C GLY A 79 11.46 -10.66 -3.53
N TYR A 80 10.37 -9.95 -3.24
CA TYR A 80 9.37 -9.55 -4.23
C TYR A 80 9.14 -8.05 -4.22
N ASN A 81 8.86 -7.51 -5.39
CA ASN A 81 8.34 -6.17 -5.59
C ASN A 81 7.17 -6.23 -6.59
N TRP A 82 6.46 -5.13 -6.79
CA TRP A 82 5.24 -5.12 -7.58
C TRP A 82 5.01 -3.77 -8.26
N SER A 83 4.14 -3.76 -9.27
CA SER A 83 3.68 -2.56 -9.98
C SER A 83 2.18 -2.62 -10.24
N ILE A 84 1.55 -1.48 -10.50
CA ILE A 84 0.15 -1.40 -10.94
C ILE A 84 0.11 -1.13 -12.45
N GLU A 85 -0.73 -1.88 -13.16
CA GLU A 85 -1.08 -1.66 -14.58
C GLU A 85 -2.31 -0.77 -14.75
#